data_AF-A0A2P8GDX8-F1
#
_entry.id   AF-A0A2P8GDX8-F1
#
_cell.length_a   1.000
_cell.length_b   1.000
_cell.length_c   1.000
_cell.angle_alpha   90.00
_cell.angle_beta   90.00
_cell.angle_gamma   90.00
#
_symmetry.space_group_name_H-M   'P 1'
#
loop_
_entity.id
_entity.type
_entity.pdbx_description
1 polymer ?
#
loop_
_entity_poly.entity_id
_entity_poly.type
_entity_poly.pdbx_seq_one_letter_code
_entity_poly.pdbx_strand_id
1 'polypeptide(L)' 'MLTNSTFSVIAVTAYLLLYCILLQIEHTQWIAVRMFLFSPLLVIWMVYTVLKYGVYTGRELAEDEEYGYQDRI' A
#
# COMPACT_ATOMS: atom_id res chain seq x y z
N MET A 1 -16.44 2.53 -0.50
CA MET A 1 -15.06 3.03 -0.69
C MET A 1 -14.05 2.26 0.16
N LEU A 2 -14.23 2.17 1.48
CA LEU A 2 -13.32 1.47 2.40
C LEU A 2 -13.20 -0.06 2.17
N THR A 3 -14.10 -0.66 1.42
CA THR A 3 -14.07 -2.08 1.00
C THR A 3 -13.39 -2.30 -0.35
N ASN A 4 -12.99 -1.23 -1.05
CA ASN A 4 -12.29 -1.35 -2.32
C ASN A 4 -10.78 -1.33 -2.05
N SER A 5 -10.10 -2.44 -2.35
CA SER A 5 -8.65 -2.59 -2.18
C SER A 5 -7.87 -1.57 -3.01
N THR A 6 -8.27 -1.33 -4.26
CA THR A 6 -7.67 -0.32 -5.15
C THR A 6 -7.75 1.08 -4.56
N PHE A 7 -8.88 1.43 -3.94
CA PHE A 7 -9.02 2.74 -3.28
C PHE A 7 -8.03 2.90 -2.13
N SER A 8 -7.84 1.87 -1.31
CA SER A 8 -6.90 1.92 -0.19
C SER A 8 -5.46 2.09 -0.66
N VAL A 9 -5.07 1.38 -1.73
CA VAL A 9 -3.75 1.52 -2.35
C VAL A 9 -3.54 2.92 -2.89
N ILE A 10 -4.49 3.48 -3.64
CA ILE A 10 -4.41 4.85 -4.17
C ILE A 10 -4.32 5.87 -3.03
N ALA A 11 -5.15 5.74 -1.99
CA ALA A 11 -5.16 6.67 -0.87
C ALA A 11 -3.82 6.69 -0.11
N VAL A 12 -3.27 5.51 0.21
CA VAL A 12 -1.97 5.41 0.90
C VAL A 12 -0.82 5.87 -0.01
N THR A 13 -0.89 5.61 -1.31
CA THR A 13 0.10 6.10 -2.28
C THR A 13 0.08 7.63 -2.38
N ALA A 14 -1.10 8.24 -2.47
CA ALA A 14 -1.25 9.69 -2.47
C ALA A 14 -0.73 10.32 -1.17
N TYR A 15 -0.99 9.69 -0.03
CA TYR A 15 -0.44 10.09 1.27
C TYR A 15 1.10 10.06 1.28
N LEU A 16 1.70 8.99 0.74
CA LEU A 16 3.15 8.85 0.63
C LEU A 16 3.75 9.92 -0.28
N LEU A 17 3.13 10.19 -1.43
CA LEU A 17 3.59 11.25 -2.35
C LEU A 17 3.55 12.62 -1.65
N LEU A 18 2.48 12.92 -0.92
CA LEU A 18 2.37 14.15 -0.16
C LEU A 18 3.48 14.26 0.90
N TYR A 19 3.76 13.17 1.63
CA TYR A 19 4.87 13.11 2.57
C TYR A 19 6.21 13.41 1.91
N CYS A 20 6.50 12.80 0.75
CA CYS A 20 7.74 13.05 0.00
C CYS A 20 7.87 14.50 -0.44
N ILE A 21 6.78 15.15 -0.89
CA ILE A 21 6.78 16.56 -1.27
C ILE A 21 7.07 17.46 -0.06
N LEU A 22 6.44 17.19 1.08
CA LEU A 22 6.62 17.96 2.32
C LEU A 22 8.04 17.86 2.90
N LEU A 23 8.79 16.80 2.57
CA LEU A 23 10.20 16.70 2.96
C LEU A 23 11.11 17.66 2.18
N GLN A 24 10.71 18.07 0.98
CA GLN A 24 11.51 18.97 0.14
C GLN A 24 11.36 20.45 0.52
N ILE A 25 10.39 20.79 1.38
CA ILE A 25 10.11 22.16 1.80
C ILE A 25 10.61 22.33 3.24
N GLU A 26 11.63 23.17 3.44
CA GLU A 26 12.35 23.31 4.73
C GLU A 26 11.42 23.56 5.93
N HIS A 27 10.36 24.36 5.74
CA HIS A 27 9.45 24.75 6.83
C HIS A 27 8.41 23.68 7.20
N THR A 28 8.25 22.60 6.42
CA THR A 28 7.19 21.61 6.63
C THR A 28 7.67 20.30 7.26
N GLN A 29 8.93 20.23 7.70
CA GLN A 29 9.51 19.04 8.33
C GLN A 29 8.70 18.52 9.52
N TRP A 30 8.17 19.42 10.37
CA TRP A 30 7.32 19.04 11.50
C TRP A 30 6.03 18.33 11.07
N ILE A 31 5.45 18.70 9.93
CA ILE A 31 4.28 18.03 9.37
C ILE A 31 4.68 16.65 8.86
N ALA A 32 5.82 16.54 8.17
CA ALA A 32 6.34 15.27 7.68
C ALA A 32 6.63 14.26 8.81
N VAL A 33 7.17 14.71 9.95
CA VAL A 33 7.37 13.84 11.14
C VAL A 33 6.05 13.31 11.67
N ARG A 34 5.02 14.15 11.78
CA ARG A 34 3.67 13.71 12.20
C ARG A 34 3.11 12.70 11.21
N MET A 35 3.23 12.97 9.90
CA MET A 35 2.78 12.04 8.88
C MET A 35 3.48 10.67 8.98
N PHE A 36 4.80 10.69 9.16
CA PHE A 36 5.55 9.45 9.37
C PHE A 36 5.05 8.66 10.58
N LEU A 37 4.76 9.33 11.71
CA LEU A 37 4.25 8.69 12.91
C LEU A 37 2.85 8.06 12.71
N PHE A 38 1.99 8.69 11.90
CA PHE A 38 0.67 8.15 11.56
C PHE A 38 0.68 7.10 10.44
N SER A 39 1.75 7.03 9.66
CA SER A 39 1.86 6.14 8.50
C SER A 39 1.63 4.65 8.79
N PRO A 40 2.07 4.07 9.94
CA PRO A 40 1.84 2.66 10.22
C PRO A 40 0.35 2.30 10.25
N LEU A 41 -0.50 3.19 10.78
CA LEU A 41 -1.95 2.96 10.84
C LEU A 41 -2.56 2.87 9.44
N LEU A 42 -2.12 3.75 8.53
CA LEU A 42 -2.59 3.75 7.14
C LEU A 42 -2.11 2.52 6.38
N VAL A 43 -0.85 2.10 6.57
CA VAL A 43 -0.30 0.90 5.93
C VAL A 43 -1.01 -0.35 6.44
N ILE A 44 -1.22 -0.49 7.76
CA ILE A 44 -1.97 -1.61 8.34
C ILE A 44 -3.39 -1.66 7.78
N TRP A 45 -4.07 -0.52 7.70
CA TRP A 45 -5.41 -0.44 7.13
C TRP A 45 -5.44 -0.85 5.65
N MET A 46 -4.48 -0.40 4.84
CA MET A 46 -4.37 -0.79 3.44
C MET A 46 -4.14 -2.29 3.30
N VAL A 47 -3.18 -2.86 4.03
CA VAL A 47 -2.88 -4.31 3.99
C VAL A 47 -4.11 -5.11 4.41
N TYR A 48 -4.77 -4.73 5.50
CA TYR A 48 -6.00 -5.38 5.95
C TYR A 48 -7.08 -5.35 4.86
N THR A 49 -7.26 -4.21 4.19
CA THR A 49 -8.29 -4.05 3.15
C THR A 49 -7.95 -4.88 1.91
N VAL A 50 -6.67 -4.94 1.51
CA VAL A 50 -6.21 -5.78 0.40
C VAL A 50 -6.42 -7.25 0.70
N LEU A 51 -6.03 -7.72 1.90
CA LEU A 51 -6.20 -9.12 2.28
C LEU A 51 -7.68 -9.53 2.41
N LYS A 52 -8.53 -8.63 2.90
CA LYS A 52 -9.93 -8.94 3.17
C LYS A 52 -10.84 -8.80 1.95
N TYR A 53 -10.56 -7.85 1.08
CA TYR A 53 -11.46 -7.48 -0.02
C TYR A 53 -10.79 -7.53 -1.40
N GLY A 54 -9.49 -7.83 -1.47
CA GLY A 54 -8.79 -8.06 -2.73
C GLY A 54 -9.31 -9.33 -3.39
N VAL A 55 -9.80 -9.20 -4.62
CA VAL A 55 -10.18 -10.34 -5.44
C VAL A 55 -8.97 -10.73 -6.27
N TYR A 56 -8.43 -11.92 -6.03
CA TYR A 56 -7.41 -12.50 -6.89
C TYR A 56 -8.08 -13.17 -8.09
N THR A 57 -7.82 -12.66 -9.29
CA THR A 57 -8.35 -13.22 -10.56
C THR A 57 -7.32 -14.03 -11.33
N GLY A 58 -6.16 -14.32 -10.72
CA GLY A 58 -5.11 -15.11 -11.33
C GLY A 58 -5.32 -16.61 -11.14
N ARG A 59 -4.41 -17.41 -11.71
CA ARG A 59 -4.36 -18.86 -11.52
C ARG A 59 -3.83 -19.16 -10.10
N GLU A 60 -4.49 -20.07 -9.38
CA GLU A 60 -3.93 -20.59 -8.13
C GLU A 60 -2.63 -21.36 -8.39
N LEU A 61 -1.75 -21.42 -7.39
CA LEU A 61 -0.53 -22.22 -7.45
C LEU A 61 -0.88 -23.70 -7.66
N ALA A 62 -0.20 -24.36 -8.59
CA ALA A 62 -0.26 -25.83 -8.66
C ALA A 62 0.50 -26.45 -7.47
N GLU A 63 0.25 -27.74 -7.18
CA GLU A 63 0.83 -28.43 -6.02
C GLU A 63 2.38 -28.44 -6.00
N ASP A 64 3.00 -28.30 -7.17
CA ASP A 64 4.44 -28.34 -7.43
C ASP A 64 5.04 -26.98 -7.81
N GLU A 65 4.25 -25.91 -7.76
CA GLU A 65 4.73 -24.56 -8.05
C GLU A 65 5.07 -23.80 -6.78
N GLU A 66 6.19 -23.07 -6.81
CA GLU A 66 6.58 -22.18 -5.72
C GLU A 66 6.05 -20.75 -5.91
N TYR A 67 5.75 -20.09 -4.80
CA TYR A 67 5.22 -18.73 -4.81
C TYR A 67 6.27 -17.75 -5.37
N GLY A 68 5.97 -17.12 -6.50
CA GLY A 68 6.82 -16.07 -7.09
C GLY A 68 7.54 -16.44 -8.39
N TYR A 69 7.50 -17.69 -8.83
CA TYR A 69 8.10 -18.11 -10.11
C TYR A 69 7.02 -18.32 -11.19
N GLN A 70 6.42 -17.22 -11.67
CA GLN A 70 5.52 -17.24 -12.84
C GLN A 70 6.21 -16.75 -14.13
N ASP A 71 7.48 -16.37 -14.05
CA ASP A 71 8.27 -16.00 -15.21
C ASP A 71 8.50 -17.26 -16.05
N ARG A 72 7.79 -17.35 -17.18
CA ARG A 72 7.86 -18.48 -18.12
C ARG A 72 9.28 -18.69 -18.62
N ILE A 73 9.67 -19.97 -18.74
CA ILE A 73 10.63 -20.45 -19.75
C ILE A 73 9.90 -20.57 -21.09
#